data_AF-X8E800-F1
#
_entry.id   AF-X8E800-F1
#
_cell.length_a   1.000
_cell.length_b   1.000
_cell.length_c   1.000
_cell.angle_alpha   90.00
_cell.angle_beta   90.00
_cell.angle_gamma   90.00
#
_symmetry.space_group_name_H-M   'P 1'
#
loop_
_entity.id
_entity.type
_entity.pdbx_description
1 polymer ?
#
loop_
_entity_poly.entity_id
_entity_poly.type
_entity_poly.pdbx_seq_one_letter_code
_entity_poly.pdbx_strand_id
1 'polypeptide(L)'
;MSVVRDAAAVGRVLDADPVGSCMVAARVADHGIDPNAIGGELWTRRGADESLCYAGANLIPLRGALEDLHAFADEAMSAARRCSSLVGRAELVMPMWRRLESAWGRPATCVTASR
;
A
#
# COMPACT_ATOMS: atom_id res chain seq x y z
N MET A 1 5.64 -1.32 12.32
CA MET A 1 5.41 -0.51 11.10
C MET A 1 5.95 0.88 11.35
N SER A 2 6.46 1.59 10.33
CA SER A 2 6.75 3.02 10.42
C SER A 2 6.19 3.77 9.21
N VAL A 3 5.95 5.07 9.38
CA VAL A 3 5.51 5.97 8.30
C VAL A 3 6.75 6.54 7.61
N VAL A 4 6.77 6.47 6.28
CA VAL A 4 7.85 6.99 5.44
C VAL A 4 7.85 8.51 5.47
N ARG A 5 9.03 9.11 5.62
CA ARG A 5 9.26 10.57 5.62
C ARG A 5 10.27 11.03 4.56
N ASP A 6 10.80 10.09 3.78
CA ASP A 6 11.76 10.37 2.70
C ASP A 6 11.05 10.32 1.34
N ALA A 7 10.77 11.49 0.78
CA ALA A 7 10.07 11.61 -0.50
C ALA A 7 10.94 11.13 -1.68
N ALA A 8 12.27 11.24 -1.58
CA ALA A 8 13.16 10.80 -2.64
C ALA A 8 13.21 9.27 -2.73
N ALA A 9 13.19 8.59 -1.57
CA ALA A 9 13.09 7.13 -1.53
C ALA A 9 11.75 6.62 -2.06
N VAL A 10 10.64 7.32 -1.75
CA VAL A 10 9.33 7.01 -2.34
C VAL A 10 9.37 7.17 -3.86
N GLY A 11 9.91 8.30 -4.35
CA GLY A 11 10.05 8.56 -5.80
C GLY A 11 10.75 7.43 -6.54
N ARG A 12 11.89 6.94 -6.02
CA ARG A 12 12.62 5.80 -6.63
C ARG A 12 11.76 4.54 -6.77
N VAL A 13 10.92 4.24 -5.79
CA VAL A 13 10.04 3.07 -5.83
C VAL A 13 8.93 3.26 -6.86
N LEU A 14 8.34 4.46 -6.92
CA LEU A 14 7.29 4.80 -7.89
C LEU A 14 7.84 4.74 -9.32
N ASP A 15 9.04 5.26 -9.54
CA ASP A 15 9.71 5.27 -10.85
C ASP A 15 10.11 3.85 -11.31
N ALA A 16 10.34 2.93 -10.39
CA ALA A 16 10.67 1.54 -10.70
C ALA A 16 9.46 0.73 -11.22
N ASP A 17 8.24 1.12 -10.87
CA ASP A 17 7.00 0.53 -11.39
C ASP A 17 5.92 1.60 -11.59
N PRO A 18 6.03 2.42 -12.65
CA PRO A 18 5.13 3.55 -12.86
C PRO A 18 3.68 3.12 -13.13
N VAL A 19 3.46 1.91 -13.66
CA VAL A 19 2.12 1.38 -13.93
C VAL A 19 1.47 0.87 -12.65
N GLY A 20 2.15 0.02 -11.89
CA GLY A 20 1.63 -0.49 -10.62
C GLY A 20 1.48 0.60 -9.55
N SER A 21 2.29 1.65 -9.65
CA SER A 21 2.32 2.76 -8.70
C SER A 21 1.49 3.97 -9.10
N CYS A 22 0.87 4.00 -10.29
CA CYS A 22 0.29 5.21 -10.88
C CYS A 22 -0.71 5.95 -9.96
N MET A 23 -1.56 5.20 -9.25
CA MET A 23 -2.55 5.73 -8.31
C MET A 23 -1.93 6.47 -7.12
N VAL A 24 -0.76 6.04 -6.66
CA VAL A 24 -0.04 6.69 -5.56
C VAL A 24 0.88 7.77 -6.12
N ALA A 25 1.54 7.50 -7.25
CA ALA A 25 2.46 8.42 -7.91
C ALA A 25 1.79 9.75 -8.29
N ALA A 26 0.55 9.73 -8.81
CA ALA A 26 -0.19 10.95 -9.09
C ALA A 26 -0.38 11.83 -7.84
N ARG A 27 -0.77 11.23 -6.72
CA ARG A 27 -0.95 11.96 -5.45
C ARG A 27 0.37 12.49 -4.92
N VAL A 28 1.43 11.71 -5.03
CA VAL A 28 2.77 12.11 -4.56
C VAL A 28 3.35 13.22 -5.42
N ALA A 29 3.09 13.22 -6.73
CA ALA A 29 3.50 14.29 -7.62
C ALA A 29 2.82 15.63 -7.26
N ASP A 30 1.52 15.60 -6.92
CA ASP A 30 0.75 16.82 -6.63
C ASP A 30 0.97 17.34 -5.18
N HIS A 31 1.22 16.44 -4.23
CA HIS A 31 1.15 16.75 -2.80
C HIS A 31 2.35 16.29 -1.97
N GLY A 32 3.36 15.67 -2.59
CA GLY A 32 4.49 15.08 -1.88
C GLY A 32 4.06 13.87 -1.04
N ILE A 33 4.56 13.75 0.18
CA ILE A 33 4.29 12.60 1.05
C ILE A 33 3.58 12.97 2.36
N ASP A 34 3.00 14.17 2.43
CA ASP A 34 2.21 14.59 3.59
C ASP A 34 0.94 13.72 3.70
N PRO A 35 0.77 12.95 4.80
CA PRO A 35 -0.37 12.06 4.95
C PRO A 35 -1.74 12.71 4.81
N ASN A 36 -1.86 13.97 5.24
CA ASN A 36 -3.12 14.71 5.14
C ASN A 36 -3.44 15.10 3.70
N ALA A 37 -2.41 15.43 2.92
CA ALA A 37 -2.56 15.89 1.54
C ALA A 37 -2.77 14.72 0.57
N ILE A 38 -2.09 13.58 0.79
CA ILE A 38 -2.26 12.38 -0.05
C ILE A 38 -3.46 11.50 0.37
N GLY A 39 -4.15 11.85 1.45
CA GLY A 39 -5.34 11.12 1.94
C GLY A 39 -5.05 9.75 2.55
N GLY A 40 -3.82 9.53 3.03
CA GLY A 40 -3.35 8.24 3.53
C GLY A 40 -1.90 8.30 3.97
N GLU A 41 -1.41 7.23 4.57
CA GLU A 41 -0.02 7.12 5.00
C GLU A 41 0.78 6.24 4.04
N LEU A 42 2.09 6.47 3.97
CA LEU A 42 3.03 5.56 3.33
C LEU A 42 3.72 4.74 4.42
N TRP A 43 3.42 3.46 4.48
CA TRP A 43 3.99 2.52 5.44
C TRP A 43 5.21 1.81 4.91
N THR A 44 6.13 1.51 5.82
CA THR A 44 7.30 0.69 5.57
C THR A 44 7.67 -0.13 6.81
N ARG A 45 8.44 -1.20 6.62
CA ARG A 45 9.06 -1.97 7.72
C ARG A 45 10.53 -1.70 7.88
N ARG A 46 11.27 -1.60 6.78
CA ARG A 46 12.75 -1.47 6.75
C ARG A 46 13.25 -0.23 6.01
N GLY A 47 12.38 0.43 5.25
CA GLY A 47 12.73 1.52 4.34
C GLY A 47 11.90 1.44 3.07
N ALA A 48 11.62 2.58 2.45
CA ALA A 48 10.76 2.64 1.26
C ALA A 48 11.30 1.77 0.11
N ASP A 49 12.63 1.76 -0.09
CA ASP A 49 13.28 0.98 -1.15
C ASP A 49 13.14 -0.55 -0.98
N GLU A 50 12.85 -1.02 0.23
CA GLU A 50 12.67 -2.45 0.57
C GLU A 50 11.19 -2.84 0.70
N SER A 51 10.38 -1.97 1.29
CA SER A 51 8.98 -2.24 1.58
C SER A 51 8.19 -0.93 1.59
N LEU A 52 7.11 -0.87 0.82
CA LEU A 52 6.29 0.33 0.69
C LEU A 52 4.84 -0.07 0.44
N CYS A 53 3.95 0.46 1.26
CA CYS A 53 2.51 0.31 1.10
C CYS A 53 1.83 1.64 1.36
N TYR A 54 0.94 2.07 0.47
CA TYR A 54 0.05 3.19 0.74
C TYR A 54 -1.19 2.69 1.48
N ALA A 55 -1.53 3.35 2.59
CA ALA A 55 -2.66 3.04 3.46
C ALA A 55 -3.57 4.27 3.58
N GLY A 56 -4.59 4.32 2.73
CA GLY A 56 -5.57 5.42 2.70
C GLY A 56 -7.01 4.91 2.76
N ALA A 57 -7.87 5.43 1.88
CA ALA A 57 -9.16 4.79 1.59
C ALA A 57 -8.96 3.44 0.86
N ASN A 58 -7.87 3.35 0.10
CA ASN A 58 -7.43 2.15 -0.60
C ASN A 58 -6.10 1.68 0.02
N LEU A 59 -5.94 0.37 0.14
CA LEU A 59 -4.67 -0.26 0.49
C LEU A 59 -3.94 -0.62 -0.80
N ILE A 60 -2.72 -0.11 -0.98
CA ILE A 60 -1.97 -0.27 -2.23
C ILE A 60 -0.53 -0.70 -1.91
N PRO A 61 -0.20 -2.00 -2.00
CA PRO A 61 1.18 -2.45 -1.86
C PRO A 61 1.98 -2.07 -3.11
N LEU A 62 3.08 -1.38 -2.91
CA LEU A 62 3.99 -0.91 -3.97
C LEU A 62 5.28 -1.73 -4.00
N ARG A 63 5.74 -2.20 -2.83
CA ARG A 63 6.95 -3.01 -2.71
C ARG A 63 6.97 -3.81 -1.41
N GLY A 64 7.61 -4.97 -1.42
CA GLY A 64 7.89 -5.75 -0.21
C GLY A 64 8.00 -7.24 -0.47
N ALA A 65 8.61 -7.95 0.47
CA ALA A 65 8.57 -9.41 0.51
C ALA A 65 7.24 -9.90 1.11
N LEU A 66 7.00 -11.21 1.03
CA LEU A 66 5.78 -11.85 1.57
C LEU A 66 5.51 -11.48 3.04
N GLU A 67 6.57 -11.45 3.86
CA GLU A 67 6.49 -11.07 5.27
C GLU A 67 6.08 -9.61 5.48
N ASP A 68 6.46 -8.71 4.57
CA ASP A 68 6.10 -7.30 4.64
C ASP A 68 4.63 -7.11 4.27
N LEU A 69 4.18 -7.81 3.21
CA LEU A 69 2.79 -7.84 2.80
C LEU A 69 1.87 -8.35 3.93
N HIS A 70 2.25 -9.42 4.61
CA HIS A 70 1.49 -9.93 5.74
C HIS A 70 1.44 -8.94 6.90
N ALA A 71 2.57 -8.29 7.22
CA ALA A 71 2.59 -7.27 8.26
C ALA A 71 1.74 -6.04 7.90
N PHE A 72 1.74 -5.60 6.63
CA PHE A 72 0.86 -4.52 6.17
C PHE A 72 -0.62 -4.91 6.29
N ALA A 73 -0.96 -6.16 5.97
CA ALA A 73 -2.31 -6.67 6.17
C ALA A 73 -2.69 -6.70 7.66
N ASP A 74 -1.79 -7.16 8.53
CA ASP A 74 -2.01 -7.20 9.98
C ASP A 74 -2.25 -5.80 10.57
N GLU A 75 -1.47 -4.81 10.15
CA GLU A 75 -1.65 -3.40 10.54
C GLU A 75 -2.97 -2.83 9.99
N ALA A 76 -3.34 -3.14 8.75
CA ALA A 76 -4.61 -2.69 8.17
C ALA A 76 -5.83 -3.31 8.89
N MET A 77 -5.68 -4.48 9.52
CA MET A 77 -6.74 -5.11 10.32
C MET A 77 -6.86 -4.51 11.72
N SER A 78 -5.75 -4.05 12.32
CA SER A 78 -5.77 -3.43 13.65
C SER A 78 -6.30 -1.99 13.62
N ALA A 79 -6.15 -1.30 12.48
CA ALA A 79 -6.62 0.06 12.30
C ALA A 79 -8.16 0.14 12.23
N ALA A 80 -8.76 1.05 13.01
CA ALA A 80 -10.22 1.30 12.98
C ALA A 80 -10.74 1.83 11.62
N ARG A 81 -9.83 2.25 10.72
CA ARG A 81 -10.14 2.71 9.37
C ARG A 81 -10.21 1.52 8.41
N ARG A 82 -11.42 1.18 7.99
CA ARG A 82 -11.67 0.19 6.94
C ARG A 82 -11.19 0.74 5.59
N CYS A 83 -10.00 0.33 5.16
CA CYS A 83 -9.66 0.38 3.74
C CYS A 83 -10.74 -0.41 2.98
N SER A 84 -11.37 0.20 1.98
CA SER A 84 -12.51 -0.42 1.27
C SER A 84 -12.09 -1.23 0.05
N SER A 85 -10.84 -1.04 -0.42
CA SER A 85 -10.30 -1.75 -1.57
C SER A 85 -8.82 -2.06 -1.41
N LEU A 86 -8.38 -3.13 -2.07
CA LEU A 86 -6.98 -3.51 -2.21
C LEU A 86 -6.63 -3.44 -3.70
N VAL A 87 -5.70 -2.58 -4.06
CA VAL A 87 -5.39 -2.27 -5.47
C VAL A 87 -3.90 -2.35 -5.68
N GLY A 88 -3.45 -2.89 -6.82
CA GLY A 88 -2.04 -2.91 -7.18
C GLY A 88 -1.68 -4.12 -8.04
N ARG A 89 -0.38 -4.46 -8.05
CA ARG A 89 0.12 -5.65 -8.75
C ARG A 89 -0.43 -6.93 -8.15
N ALA A 90 -0.85 -7.86 -9.00
CA ALA A 90 -1.42 -9.14 -8.58
C ALA A 90 -0.50 -9.90 -7.61
N GLU A 91 0.81 -9.90 -7.86
CA GLU A 91 1.79 -10.59 -7.02
C GLU A 91 1.93 -10.02 -5.60
N LEU A 92 1.62 -8.74 -5.39
CA LEU A 92 1.67 -8.09 -4.08
C LEU A 92 0.30 -8.10 -3.39
N VAL A 93 -0.75 -7.92 -4.18
CA VAL A 93 -2.14 -7.89 -3.72
C VAL A 93 -2.59 -9.27 -3.26
N MET A 94 -2.29 -10.34 -4.01
CA MET A 94 -2.82 -11.67 -3.70
C MET A 94 -2.36 -12.22 -2.34
N PRO A 95 -1.08 -12.09 -1.93
CA PRO A 95 -0.67 -12.48 -0.59
C PRO A 95 -1.34 -11.67 0.52
N MET A 96 -1.46 -10.35 0.36
CA MET A 96 -2.18 -9.49 1.31
C MET A 96 -3.65 -9.88 1.41
N TRP A 97 -4.31 -10.07 0.27
CA TRP A 97 -5.73 -10.46 0.22
C TRP A 97 -5.98 -11.77 0.96
N ARG A 98 -5.17 -12.82 0.70
CA ARG A 98 -5.32 -14.11 1.41
C ARG A 98 -5.24 -13.95 2.93
N ARG A 99 -4.40 -13.03 3.40
CA ARG A 99 -4.30 -12.72 4.83
C ARG A 99 -5.53 -11.97 5.34
N LEU A 100 -5.98 -10.95 4.62
CA LEU A 100 -7.12 -10.08 4.96
C LEU A 100 -8.47 -10.79 4.87
N GLU A 101 -8.67 -11.68 3.89
CA GLU A 101 -9.93 -12.41 3.67
C GLU A 101 -10.37 -13.17 4.92
N SER A 102 -9.40 -13.70 5.68
CA SER A 102 -9.66 -14.41 6.94
C SER A 102 -10.29 -13.52 8.02
N ALA A 103 -10.05 -12.21 7.99
CA ALA A 103 -10.52 -11.26 9.00
C ALA A 103 -11.66 -10.36 8.51
N TRP A 104 -11.74 -10.05 7.22
CA TRP A 104 -12.75 -9.13 6.67
C TRP A 104 -14.09 -9.82 6.37
N GLY A 105 -14.11 -11.14 6.18
CA GLY A 105 -15.33 -11.87 5.78
C GLY A 105 -15.76 -11.55 4.33
N ARG A 106 -16.39 -12.51 3.65
CA ARG A 106 -16.80 -12.39 2.22
C ARG A 106 -17.90 -11.35 1.97
N PRO A 107 -17.97 -10.71 0.78
CA PRO A 107 -16.96 -9.86 0.15
C PRO A 107 -17.47 -8.41 0.06
N ALA A 108 -16.83 -7.48 0.77
CA ALA A 108 -17.06 -6.04 0.60
C ALA A 108 -15.84 -5.32 0.02
N THR A 109 -14.98 -6.03 -0.70
CA THR A 109 -13.68 -5.51 -1.16
C THR A 109 -13.53 -5.69 -2.66
N CYS A 110 -13.39 -4.57 -3.37
CA CYS A 110 -12.93 -4.60 -4.75
C CYS A 110 -11.42 -4.90 -4.75
N VAL A 111 -11.03 -6.05 -5.29
CA VAL A 111 -9.62 -6.38 -5.55
C VAL A 111 -9.35 -6.05 -7.01
N THR A 112 -8.57 -5.00 -7.26
CA THR A 112 -8.12 -4.66 -8.61
C THR A 112 -6.66 -5.03 -8.74
N ALA A 113 -6.39 -6.06 -9.54
CA ALA A 113 -5.05 -6.56 -9.79
C ALA A 113 -4.65 -6.33 -11.25
N SER A 114 -3.55 -5.60 -11.49
CA SER A 114 -2.91 -5.51 -12.80
C SER A 114 -1.86 -6.62 -12.97
N ARG A 115 -1.61 -7.03 -14.22
CA ARG A 115 -0.51 -7.93 -14.60
C ARG A 115 0.80 -7.14 -14.74
#